data_AF-A0A2H6GR22-F1
#
_entry.id   AF-A0A2H6GR22-F1
#
_cell.length_a   1.000
_cell.length_b   1.000
_cell.length_c   1.000
_cell.angle_alpha   90.00
_cell.angle_beta   90.00
_cell.angle_gamma   90.00
#
_symmetry.space_group_name_H-M   'P 1'
#
loop_
_entity.id
_entity.type
_entity.pdbx_description
1 polymer ?
#
loop_
_entity_poly.entity_id
_entity_poly.type
_entity_poly.pdbx_seq_one_letter_code
_entity_poly.pdbx_strand_id
1 'polypeptide(L)' 'MVLEYIKSVDVLDGQDLHSKFHDIKEKTGISPRDLFSALYISFLGKESGPKAGWFLSVLDKKFLEKRLKEVIK' A
#
# COMPACT_ATOMS: atom_id res chain seq x y z
N MET A 1 6.78 -6.28 -3.32
CA MET A 1 5.58 -7.07 -2.94
C MET A 1 4.28 -6.29 -3.08
N VAL A 2 4.19 -5.06 -2.55
CA VAL A 2 2.96 -4.23 -2.67
C VAL A 2 2.61 -3.95 -4.13
N LEU A 3 3.53 -3.38 -4.92
CA LEU A 3 3.28 -3.07 -6.34
C LEU A 3 2.84 -4.29 -7.15
N GLU A 4 3.47 -5.44 -6.94
CA GLU A 4 3.12 -6.67 -7.66
C GLU A 4 1.72 -7.16 -7.31
N TYR A 5 1.31 -7.02 -6.05
CA TYR A 5 -0.07 -7.32 -5.67
C TYR A 5 -1.07 -6.36 -6.32
N ILE A 6 -0.81 -5.05 -6.29
CA ILE A 6 -1.69 -4.05 -6.93
C ILE A 6 -1.89 -4.34 -8.42
N LYS A 7 -0.82 -4.71 -9.14
CA LYS A 7 -0.92 -5.08 -10.56
C LYS A 7 -1.80 -6.31 -10.78
N SER A 8 -1.74 -7.28 -9.86
CA SER A 8 -2.41 -8.58 -9.99
C SER A 8 -3.92 -8.56 -9.76
N VAL A 9 -4.47 -7.51 -9.13
CA VAL A 9 -5.90 -7.42 -8.80
C VAL A 9 -6.61 -6.44 -9.72
N ASP A 10 -7.79 -6.80 -10.22
CA ASP A 10 -8.57 -5.88 -11.08
C ASP A 10 -9.29 -4.80 -10.28
N VAL A 11 -9.76 -5.16 -9.09
CA VAL A 11 -10.49 -4.28 -8.18
C VAL A 11 -9.65 -4.04 -6.92
N LEU A 12 -9.56 -2.78 -6.52
CA LEU A 12 -8.92 -2.40 -5.26
C LEU A 12 -9.98 -2.43 -4.15
N ASP A 13 -10.11 -3.55 -3.46
CA ASP A 13 -10.96 -3.65 -2.28
C ASP A 13 -10.19 -3.25 -1.00
N GLY A 14 -10.80 -2.41 -0.16
CA GLY A 14 -10.14 -1.85 1.02
C GLY A 14 -9.77 -2.90 2.07
N GLN A 15 -10.61 -3.92 2.26
CA GLN A 15 -10.35 -5.01 3.21
C GLN A 15 -9.28 -5.96 2.68
N ASP A 16 -9.32 -6.30 1.39
CA ASP A 16 -8.32 -7.16 0.77
C ASP A 16 -6.94 -6.51 0.77
N LEU A 17 -6.86 -5.23 0.40
CA LEU A 17 -5.62 -4.46 0.48
C LEU A 17 -5.07 -4.43 1.92
N HIS A 18 -5.93 -4.17 2.90
CA HIS A 18 -5.50 -4.09 4.29
C HIS A 18 -4.96 -5.43 4.78
N SER A 19 -5.70 -6.52 4.53
CA SER A 19 -5.28 -7.89 4.85
C SER A 19 -3.96 -8.22 4.17
N LYS A 20 -3.80 -7.84 2.90
CA LYS A 20 -2.56 -8.10 2.17
C LYS A 20 -1.36 -7.35 2.73
N PHE A 21 -1.54 -6.11 3.18
CA PHE A 21 -0.44 -5.38 3.83
C PHE A 21 -0.03 -6.04 5.14
N HIS A 22 -1.00 -6.60 5.89
CA HIS A 22 -0.72 -7.41 7.06
C HIS A 22 0.06 -8.70 6.70
N ASP A 23 -0.30 -9.40 5.63
CA ASP A 23 0.47 -10.56 5.18
C ASP A 23 1.89 -10.18 4.77
N ILE A 24 2.06 -9.03 4.09
CA ILE A 24 3.37 -8.58 3.62
C ILE A 24 4.30 -8.27 4.79
N LYS A 25 3.82 -7.57 5.83
CA LYS A 25 4.66 -7.30 7.02
C LYS A 25 5.08 -8.61 7.71
N GLU A 26 4.19 -9.61 7.79
CA GLU A 26 4.49 -10.88 8.44
C GLU A 26 5.53 -11.68 7.66
N LYS A 27 5.38 -11.73 6.33
CA LYS A 27 6.32 -12.45 5.45
C LYS A 27 7.70 -11.81 5.38
N THR A 28 7.77 -10.48 5.53
CA THR A 28 9.02 -9.73 5.39
C THR A 28 9.69 -9.43 6.73
N GLY A 29 8.99 -9.63 7.85
CA GLY A 29 9.45 -9.20 9.18
C GLY A 29 9.50 -7.68 9.36
N ILE A 30 8.97 -6.90 8.40
CA ILE A 30 8.92 -5.44 8.49
C ILE A 30 7.93 -5.05 9.60
N SER A 31 8.28 -4.05 10.40
CA SER A 31 7.36 -3.58 11.43
C SER A 31 6.08 -2.98 10.80
N PRO A 32 4.91 -3.09 11.45
CA PRO A 32 3.70 -2.41 10.96
C PRO A 32 3.93 -0.91 10.74
N ARG A 33 4.68 -0.27 11.66
CA ARG A 33 5.00 1.16 11.57
C ARG A 33 5.73 1.47 10.26
N ASP A 34 6.77 0.71 9.93
CA ASP A 34 7.60 1.01 8.76
C ASP A 34 6.82 0.81 7.46
N LEU A 35 6.05 -0.29 7.35
CA LEU A 35 5.24 -0.54 6.16
C LEU A 35 4.19 0.55 5.97
N PHE A 36 3.40 0.86 7.00
CA PHE A 36 2.33 1.84 6.88
C PHE A 36 2.85 3.26 6.74
N SER A 37 3.92 3.63 7.47
CA SER A 37 4.55 4.94 7.32
C SER A 37 5.12 5.13 5.92
N ALA A 38 5.78 4.12 5.34
CA ALA A 38 6.27 4.19 3.97
C ALA A 38 5.14 4.41 2.95
N LEU A 39 3.98 3.75 3.14
CA LEU A 39 2.79 4.01 2.33
C LEU A 39 2.30 5.46 2.51
N TYR A 40 2.11 5.93 3.73
CA TYR A 40 1.62 7.29 3.96
C TYR A 40 2.60 8.35 3.48
N ILE A 41 3.91 8.18 3.65
CA ILE A 41 4.92 9.10 3.13
C ILE A 41 4.85 9.13 1.60
N SER A 42 4.70 7.97 0.96
CA SER A 42 4.62 7.88 -0.49
C SER A 42 3.41 8.63 -1.05
N PHE A 43 2.26 8.60 -0.38
CA PHE A 43 1.00 9.14 -0.94
C PHE A 43 0.53 10.46 -0.32
N LEU A 44 0.87 10.73 0.94
CA LEU A 44 0.41 11.87 1.72
C LEU A 44 1.55 12.80 2.18
N GLY A 45 2.81 12.35 2.09
CA GLY A 45 3.94 13.08 2.68
C GLY A 45 3.88 13.16 4.21
N LYS A 46 3.20 12.20 4.85
CA LYS A 46 2.97 12.13 6.30
C LYS A 46 3.32 10.75 6.83
N GLU A 47 3.69 10.63 8.10
CA GLU A 47 4.00 9.35 8.73
C GLU A 47 2.77 8.52 9.12
N SER A 48 1.59 9.14 9.14
CA SER A 48 0.33 8.51 9.56
C SER A 48 -0.85 8.98 8.72
N GLY A 49 -1.91 8.16 8.73
CA GLY A 49 -3.09 8.40 7.92
C GLY A 49 -4.26 7.47 8.30
N PRO A 50 -5.37 7.54 7.54
CA PRO A 50 -6.49 6.61 7.68
C PRO A 50 -6.05 5.19 7.33
N LYS A 51 -6.86 4.18 7.67
CA LYS A 51 -6.49 2.77 7.43
C LYS A 51 -6.04 2.54 5.97
N ALA A 52 -4.77 2.12 5.80
CA ALA A 52 -4.10 2.10 4.51
C ALA A 52 -4.84 1.36 3.39
N GLY A 53 -5.51 0.23 3.69
CA GLY A 53 -6.27 -0.50 2.67
C GLY A 53 -7.41 0.33 2.07
N TRP A 54 -8.29 0.85 2.92
CA TRP A 54 -9.39 1.75 2.51
C TRP A 54 -8.92 3.06 1.90
N PHE A 55 -7.78 3.58 2.37
CA PHE A 55 -7.20 4.78 1.78
C PHE A 55 -6.75 4.55 0.34
N LEU A 56 -6.02 3.47 0.08
CA LEU A 56 -5.51 3.19 -1.25
C LEU A 56 -6.58 2.63 -2.19
N SER A 57 -7.66 2.03 -1.66
CA SER A 57 -8.75 1.48 -2.48
C SER A 57 -9.55 2.53 -3.23
N VAL A 58 -9.59 3.77 -2.74
CA VAL A 58 -10.33 4.87 -3.38
C VAL A 58 -9.49 5.63 -4.42
N LEU A 59 -8.21 5.29 -4.56
CA LEU A 59 -7.32 5.92 -5.52
C LEU A 59 -7.45 5.24 -6.89
N ASP A 60 -7.17 6.00 -7.96
CA ASP A 60 -7.04 5.42 -9.29
C ASP A 60 -5.90 4.39 -9.34
N LYS A 61 -6.17 3.21 -9.90
CA LYS A 61 -5.20 2.10 -9.95
C LYS A 61 -3.93 2.48 -10.72
N LYS A 62 -4.04 3.20 -11.84
CA LYS A 62 -2.87 3.60 -12.63
C LYS A 62 -2.03 4.62 -11.87
N PHE A 63 -2.66 5.55 -11.16
CA PHE A 63 -1.98 6.47 -10.26
C PHE A 63 -1.23 5.71 -9.15
N LEU A 64 -1.90 4.75 -8.50
CA LEU A 64 -1.31 3.93 -7.43
C LEU A 64 -0.08 3.17 -7.91
N GLU A 65 -0.18 2.48 -9.05
CA GLU A 65 0.94 1.75 -9.64
C GLU A 65 2.10 2.67 -10.04
N LYS A 66 1.80 3.82 -10.67
CA LYS A 66 2.80 4.80 -11.06
C LYS A 66 3.56 5.29 -9.83
N ARG A 67 2.84 5.70 -8.78
CA ARG A 67 3.45 6.25 -7.58
C ARG A 67 4.31 5.22 -6.84
N LEU A 68 3.83 3.97 -6.76
CA LEU A 68 4.61 2.87 -6.19
C LEU A 68 5.90 2.62 -6.99
N LYS A 69 5.85 2.64 -8.32
CA LYS A 69 7.05 2.49 -9.17
C LYS A 69 8.08 3.59 -8.93
N GLU A 70 7.64 4.83 -8.66
CA GLU A 70 8.54 5.96 -8.39
C GLU A 70 9.33 5.83 -7.09
N VAL A 71 8.80 5.11 -6.10
CA VAL A 71 9.40 5.00 -4.75
C VAL A 71 10.16 3.69 -4.51
N ILE A 72 10.11 2.72 -5.43
CA ILE A 72 10.82 1.42 -5.32
C ILE A 72 12.23 1.51 -5.96
N LYS A 73 12.89 2.66 -5.87
CA LYS A 73 14.29 2.79 -6.32
C LYS A 73 15.28 2.25 -5.31
#